data_AF-W4N928-F1
#
_entry.id   AF-W4N928-F1
#
_cell.length_a   1.000
_cell.length_b   1.000
_cell.length_c   1.000
_cell.angle_alpha   90.00
_cell.angle_beta   90.00
_cell.angle_gamma   90.00
#
_symmetry.space_group_name_H-M   'P 1'
#
loop_
_entity.id
_entity.type
_entity.pdbx_description
1 polymer ?
#
loop_
_entity_poly.entity_id
_entity_poly.type
_entity_poly.pdbx_seq_one_letter_code
_entity_poly.pdbx_strand_id
1 'polypeptide(L)'
;MSRIDYPVLVKRQIRRTLPLIRSNVLAQAGTSRRRLVSESGLTDNQLQYALRMAYGGRAPKPLHRGQAGDKLYDSADLLERFARWTGSWAYRRCVDEC
;
A
#
# COMPACT_ATOMS: atom_id res chain seq x y z
N MET A 1 11.73 24.80 -13.47
CA MET A 1 10.96 23.95 -12.51
C MET A 1 11.16 22.50 -12.92
N SER A 2 11.81 21.68 -12.08
CA SER A 2 12.05 20.26 -12.41
C SER A 2 10.71 19.52 -12.42
N ARG A 3 10.34 18.90 -13.55
CA ARG A 3 9.18 18.01 -13.63
C ARG A 3 9.51 16.78 -12.79
N ILE A 4 9.00 16.72 -11.57
CA ILE A 4 9.04 15.46 -10.81
C ILE A 4 8.12 14.49 -11.54
N ASP A 5 8.69 13.39 -12.01
CA ASP A 5 7.95 12.35 -12.70
C ASP A 5 6.80 11.84 -11.84
N TYR A 6 5.60 11.78 -12.43
CA TYR A 6 4.37 11.36 -11.75
C TYR A 6 4.52 10.02 -10.97
N PRO A 7 5.20 8.98 -11.50
CA PRO A 7 5.48 7.75 -10.74
C PRO A 7 6.31 7.96 -9.47
N VAL A 8 7.21 8.95 -9.44
CA VAL A 8 8.06 9.25 -8.28
C VAL A 8 7.22 9.85 -7.15
N LEU A 9 6.28 10.75 -7.47
CA LEU A 9 5.36 11.32 -6.49
C LEU A 9 4.47 10.25 -5.86
N VAL A 10 3.88 9.38 -6.69
CA VAL A 10 3.01 8.29 -6.21
C VAL A 10 3.80 7.34 -5.31
N LYS A 11 5.02 6.95 -5.68
CA LYS A 11 5.87 6.11 -4.82
C LYS A 11 6.16 6.77 -3.48
N ARG A 12 6.45 8.08 -3.45
CA ARG A 12 6.71 8.82 -2.20
C ARG A 12 5.48 8.84 -1.29
N GLN A 13 4.29 9.02 -1.85
CA GLN A 13 3.05 9.02 -1.09
C GLN A 13 2.70 7.62 -0.57
N ILE A 14 2.94 6.56 -1.36
CA ILE A 14 2.73 5.17 -0.92
C ILE A 14 3.67 4.79 0.22
N ARG A 15 4.92 5.28 0.25
CA ARG A 15 5.81 5.01 1.39
C ARG A 15 5.22 5.44 2.74
N ARG A 16 4.35 6.47 2.75
CA ARG A 16 3.68 6.94 3.98
C ARG A 16 2.71 5.91 4.56
N THR A 17 2.21 4.98 3.76
CA THR A 17 1.27 3.95 4.22
C THR A 17 1.98 2.73 4.81
N LEU A 18 3.29 2.56 4.62
CA LEU A 18 4.02 1.39 5.08
C LEU A 18 3.95 1.17 6.60
N PRO A 19 4.04 2.19 7.47
CA PRO A 19 3.84 2.02 8.91
C PRO A 19 2.44 1.50 9.27
N LEU A 20 1.40 2.03 8.62
CA LEU A 20 0.02 1.57 8.79
C LEU A 20 -0.12 0.10 8.39
N ILE A 21 0.40 -0.27 7.21
CA ILE A 21 0.31 -1.65 6.73
C ILE A 21 1.08 -2.59 7.67
N ARG A 22 2.28 -2.21 8.11
CA ARG A 22 3.08 -2.98 9.08
C ARG A 22 2.32 -3.19 10.39
N SER A 23 1.72 -2.15 10.95
CA SER A 23 0.90 -2.25 12.16
C SER A 23 -0.25 -3.26 11.99
N ASN A 24 -0.93 -3.23 10.83
CA ASN A 24 -1.97 -4.21 10.51
C ASN A 24 -1.43 -5.63 10.39
N VAL A 25 -0.23 -5.84 9.84
CA VAL A 25 0.41 -7.18 9.80
C VAL A 25 0.65 -7.70 11.21
N LEU A 26 1.23 -6.90 12.10
CA LEU A 26 1.48 -7.28 13.50
C LEU A 26 0.18 -7.57 14.26
N ALA A 27 -0.88 -6.82 13.96
CA ALA A 27 -2.21 -7.02 14.53
C ALA A 27 -3.03 -8.12 13.84
N GLN A 28 -2.47 -8.83 12.85
CA GLN A 28 -3.17 -9.85 12.04
C GLN A 28 -4.47 -9.33 11.40
N ALA A 29 -4.48 -8.07 10.99
CA ALA A 29 -5.62 -7.37 10.40
C ALA A 29 -5.41 -7.09 8.91
N GLY A 30 -6.51 -7.02 8.15
CA GLY A 30 -6.50 -6.57 6.74
C GLY A 30 -6.34 -5.06 6.62
N THR A 31 -5.76 -4.60 5.51
CA THR A 31 -5.57 -3.17 5.25
C THR A 31 -6.72 -2.59 4.42
N SER A 32 -7.40 -1.61 4.97
CA SER A 32 -8.48 -0.86 4.32
C SER A 32 -8.00 0.03 3.18
N ARG A 33 -8.65 -0.06 2.01
CA ARG A 33 -8.44 0.86 0.89
C ARG A 33 -8.71 2.31 1.28
N ARG A 34 -9.80 2.56 2.01
CA ARG A 34 -10.13 3.91 2.49
C ARG A 34 -9.03 4.48 3.38
N ARG A 35 -8.47 3.66 4.29
CA ARG A 35 -7.33 4.08 5.11
C ARG A 35 -6.08 4.34 4.27
N LEU A 36 -5.80 3.52 3.25
CA LEU A 36 -4.68 3.76 2.32
C LEU A 36 -4.81 5.09 1.57
N VAL A 37 -6.01 5.43 1.07
CA VAL A 37 -6.29 6.73 0.43
C VAL A 37 -5.99 7.86 1.41
N SER A 38 -6.56 7.78 2.62
CA SER A 38 -6.38 8.80 3.66
C SER A 38 -4.92 8.99 4.06
N GLU A 39 -4.19 7.90 4.30
CA GLU A 39 -2.81 7.93 4.81
C GLU A 39 -1.79 8.37 3.74
N SER A 40 -2.00 7.95 2.48
CA SER A 40 -1.12 8.34 1.38
C SER A 40 -1.35 9.78 0.90
N GLY A 41 -2.57 10.31 1.11
CA GLY A 41 -3.04 11.54 0.49
C GLY A 41 -3.22 11.42 -1.03
N LEU A 42 -3.32 10.20 -1.56
CA LEU A 42 -3.64 9.94 -2.97
C LEU A 42 -5.16 9.95 -3.16
N THR A 43 -5.61 10.30 -4.37
CA THR A 43 -6.98 10.00 -4.79
C THR A 43 -7.18 8.50 -5.00
N ASP A 44 -8.42 8.04 -5.05
CA ASP A 44 -8.73 6.62 -5.26
C ASP A 44 -8.16 6.09 -6.61
N ASN A 45 -8.23 6.90 -7.66
CA ASN A 45 -7.66 6.56 -8.98
C ASN A 45 -6.12 6.44 -8.93
N GLN A 46 -5.47 7.35 -8.21
CA GLN A 46 -4.03 7.31 -8.01
C GLN A 46 -3.60 6.10 -7.18
N LEU A 47 -4.37 5.76 -6.15
CA LEU A 47 -4.13 4.54 -5.37
C LEU A 47 -4.35 3.29 -6.23
N GLN A 48 -5.36 3.27 -7.10
CA GLN A 48 -5.57 2.16 -8.03
C GLN A 48 -4.41 2.01 -9.02
N TYR A 49 -3.87 3.12 -9.52
CA TYR A 49 -2.66 3.13 -10.33
C TYR A 49 -1.47 2.55 -9.55
N ALA A 50 -1.25 3.02 -8.31
CA ALA A 50 -0.18 2.52 -7.43
C ALA A 50 -0.28 1.00 -7.21
N LEU A 51 -1.49 0.51 -6.93
CA LEU A 51 -1.78 -0.91 -6.77
C LEU A 51 -1.45 -1.68 -8.05
N ARG A 52 -1.84 -1.21 -9.23
CA ARG A 52 -1.46 -1.87 -10.50
C ARG A 52 0.05 -1.91 -10.67
N MET A 53 0.74 -0.79 -10.43
CA MET A 53 2.19 -0.71 -10.63
C MET A 53 2.97 -1.62 -9.67
N ALA A 54 2.56 -1.69 -8.40
CA ALA A 54 3.19 -2.57 -7.42
C ALA A 54 2.98 -4.07 -7.71
N TYR A 55 1.91 -4.41 -8.43
CA TYR A 55 1.50 -5.78 -8.76
C TYR A 55 1.71 -6.15 -10.24
N GLY A 56 2.62 -5.45 -10.95
CA GLY A 56 2.97 -5.81 -12.33
C GLY A 56 1.84 -5.62 -13.34
N GLY A 57 1.00 -4.61 -13.15
CA GLY A 57 -0.05 -4.18 -14.08
C GLY A 57 -1.48 -4.58 -13.68
N ARG A 58 -1.66 -5.48 -12.71
CA ARG A 58 -2.99 -5.93 -12.26
C ARG A 58 -3.18 -5.61 -10.79
N ALA A 59 -4.24 -4.88 -10.45
CA ALA A 59 -4.55 -4.58 -9.05
C ALA A 59 -4.88 -5.89 -8.28
N PRO A 60 -4.47 -6.01 -7.01
CA PRO A 60 -4.81 -7.18 -6.21
C PRO A 60 -6.32 -7.27 -6.03
N LYS A 61 -6.81 -8.51 -5.89
CA LYS A 61 -8.18 -8.75 -5.46
C LYS A 61 -8.27 -8.42 -3.96
N PRO A 62 -9.29 -7.65 -3.52
CA PRO A 62 -9.54 -7.51 -2.10
C PRO A 62 -9.92 -8.87 -1.51
N LEU A 63 -9.49 -9.13 -0.27
CA LEU A 63 -9.82 -10.34 0.47
C LEU A 63 -11.33 -10.45 0.61
N HIS A 64 -11.97 -9.46 1.23
CA HIS A 64 -13.43 -9.35 1.43
C HIS A 64 -13.88 -7.89 1.31
N ARG A 65 -15.18 -7.68 1.11
CA ARG A 65 -15.83 -6.37 1.34
C ARG A 65 -16.15 -6.29 2.83
N GLY A 66 -15.52 -5.38 3.57
CA GLY A 66 -15.76 -5.19 5.00
C GLY A 66 -17.21 -4.75 5.30
N GLN A 67 -17.53 -4.55 6.59
CA GLN A 67 -18.88 -4.22 7.09
C GLN A 67 -19.57 -2.99 6.44
N ALA A 68 -18.83 -2.15 5.69
CA ALA A 68 -19.35 -0.99 4.97
C ALA A 68 -19.07 -1.02 3.44
N GLY A 69 -18.76 -2.17 2.86
CA GLY A 69 -18.41 -2.29 1.44
C GLY A 69 -16.98 -1.86 1.11
N ASP A 70 -16.17 -1.53 2.12
CA ASP A 70 -14.76 -1.18 1.93
C ASP A 70 -13.92 -2.39 1.50
N LYS A 71 -12.91 -2.14 0.67
CA LYS A 71 -12.02 -3.17 0.14
C LYS A 71 -10.88 -3.39 1.13
N LEU A 72 -10.83 -4.58 1.72
CA LEU A 72 -9.71 -5.01 2.56
C LEU A 72 -8.71 -5.79 1.73
N TYR A 73 -7.44 -5.45 1.84
CA TYR A 73 -6.33 -6.21 1.23
C TYR A 73 -5.58 -7.00 2.29
N ASP A 74 -4.94 -8.08 1.86
CA ASP A 74 -3.99 -8.79 2.69
C ASP A 74 -2.83 -7.87 3.05
N SER A 75 -2.60 -7.64 4.35
CA SER A 75 -1.61 -6.66 4.79
C SER A 75 -0.18 -7.14 4.53
N ALA A 76 0.09 -8.44 4.60
CA ALA A 76 1.44 -8.98 4.42
C ALA A 76 1.88 -8.89 2.95
N ASP A 77 1.04 -9.35 2.02
CA ASP A 77 1.27 -9.22 0.59
C ASP A 77 1.32 -7.75 0.17
N LEU A 78 0.42 -6.91 0.68
CA LEU A 78 0.43 -5.47 0.37
C LEU A 78 1.73 -4.80 0.85
N LEU A 79 2.20 -5.15 2.06
CA LEU A 79 3.46 -4.63 2.61
C LEU A 79 4.64 -5.03 1.73
N GLU A 80 4.72 -6.30 1.35
CA GLU A 80 5.77 -6.82 0.47
C GLU A 80 5.80 -6.07 -0.87
N ARG A 81 4.64 -5.94 -1.52
CA ARG A 81 4.53 -5.37 -2.87
C ARG A 81 4.85 -3.89 -2.86
N PHE A 82 4.32 -3.14 -1.90
CA PHE A 82 4.60 -1.71 -1.78
C PHE A 82 6.03 -1.44 -1.32
N ALA A 83 6.56 -2.19 -0.35
CA ALA A 83 7.96 -2.06 0.08
C ALA A 83 8.92 -2.32 -1.09
N ARG A 84 8.69 -3.37 -1.89
CA ARG A 84 9.50 -3.66 -3.07
C ARG A 84 9.41 -2.56 -4.12
N TRP A 85 8.19 -2.17 -4.50
CA TRP A 85 7.98 -1.19 -5.57
C TRP A 85 8.50 0.21 -5.23
N THR A 86 8.41 0.59 -3.95
CA THR A 86 8.92 1.85 -3.44
C THR A 86 10.40 1.78 -3.03
N GLY A 87 11.06 0.61 -3.06
CA GLY A 87 12.46 0.47 -2.64
C GLY A 87 12.67 0.60 -1.12
N SER A 88 11.65 0.30 -0.33
CA SER A 88 11.62 0.42 1.14
C SER A 88 11.64 -0.94 1.84
N TRP A 89 12.52 -1.84 1.39
CA TRP A 89 12.64 -3.23 1.87
C TRP A 89 12.87 -3.39 3.38
N ALA A 90 13.41 -2.37 4.06
CA ALA A 90 13.59 -2.37 5.51
C ALA A 90 12.26 -2.59 6.27
N TYR A 91 11.12 -2.13 5.73
CA TYR A 91 9.81 -2.35 6.35
C TYR A 91 9.38 -3.82 6.41
N ARG A 92 9.93 -4.67 5.52
CA ARG A 92 9.68 -6.11 5.56
C ARG A 92 10.57 -6.81 6.59
N ARG A 93 11.88 -6.52 6.60
CA ARG A 93 12.83 -7.20 7.50
C ARG A 93 12.44 -7.07 8.97
N CYS A 94 11.96 -5.90 9.39
CA CYS A 94 11.47 -5.69 10.75
C CYS A 94 10.10 -6.32 11.06
N VAL A 95 9.48 -7.09 10.17
CA VAL A 95 8.30 -7.91 10.50
C VAL A 95 8.73 -9.35 10.78
N ASP A 96 9.74 -9.85 10.07
CA ASP A 96 10.25 -11.21 10.25
C ASP A 96 11.19 -11.33 11.48
N GLU A 97 11.75 -10.21 11.96
CA GLU A 97 12.81 -10.18 12.99
C GLU A 97 12.44 -9.40 14.28
N CYS A 98 11.20 -8.95 14.46
CA CYS A 98 10.78 -8.15 15.63
C CYS A 98 9.88 -8.92 16.60
#